data_AF-A0AAW2WC81-F1
#
_entry.id   AF-A0AAW2WC81-F1
#
_cell.length_a   1.000
_cell.length_b   1.000
_cell.length_c   1.000
_cell.angle_alpha   90.00
_cell.angle_beta   90.00
_cell.angle_gamma   90.00
#
_symmetry.space_group_name_H-M   'P 1'
#
loop_
_entity.id
_entity.type
_entity.pdbx_description
1 polymer ?
#
loop_
_entity_poly.entity_id
_entity_poly.type
_entity_poly.pdbx_seq_one_letter_code
_entity_poly.pdbx_strand_id
1 'polypeptide(L)' 'MEETHSGVCDAHQSGPKLHFRIKRMGYYWPTMVKDCIDYAKRCQACQFHANLIHQPPEPLHPTVAS' A
#
# COMPACT_ATOMS: atom_id res chain seq x y z
N MET A 1 11.58 2.81 5.62
CA MET A 1 10.13 2.71 5.33
C MET A 1 9.82 3.29 3.96
N GLU A 2 10.39 4.43 3.59
CA GLU A 2 10.19 5.08 2.28
C GLU A 2 10.45 4.16 1.08
N GLU A 3 11.64 3.59 0.93
CA GLU A 3 11.92 2.68 -0.20
C GLU A 3 10.99 1.46 -0.25
N THR A 4 10.55 0.97 0.90
CA THR A 4 9.67 -0.21 0.99
C THR A 4 8.18 0.13 0.86
N HIS A 5 7.83 1.41 0.72
CA HIS A 5 6.46 1.91 0.62
C HIS A 5 6.21 2.73 -0.66
N SER A 6 7.21 3.50 -1.10
CA SER A 6 7.14 4.45 -2.21
C SER A 6 8.33 4.32 -3.18
N GLY A 7 9.17 3.29 -3.07
CA GLY A 7 10.28 3.06 -4.00
C GLY A 7 9.81 2.81 -5.44
N VAL A 8 10.74 2.83 -6.39
CA VAL A 8 10.49 2.75 -7.85
C VAL A 8 9.65 1.53 -8.30
N CYS A 9 9.61 0.47 -7.49
CA CYS A 9 8.79 -0.73 -7.72
C CYS A 9 7.81 -1.03 -6.57
N ASP A 10 7.56 -0.06 -5.70
CA ASP A 10 6.61 -0.19 -4.60
C ASP A 10 5.21 0.23 -5.02
N ALA A 11 4.22 -0.19 -4.23
CA ALA A 11 2.81 0.00 -4.57
C ALA A 11 2.03 0.56 -3.38
N HIS A 12 2.63 1.48 -2.62
CA HIS A 12 1.97 2.21 -1.54
C HIS A 12 1.21 1.28 -0.57
N GLN A 13 1.88 0.19 -0.18
CA GLN A 13 1.25 -0.88 0.57
C GLN A 13 0.70 -0.39 1.92
N SER A 14 -0.42 -0.98 2.35
CA SER A 14 -0.99 -0.71 3.68
C SER A 14 0.01 -1.02 4.79
N GLY A 15 -0.12 -0.33 5.93
CA GLY A 15 0.76 -0.50 7.09
C GLY A 15 1.01 -1.96 7.50
N PRO A 16 -0.02 -2.83 7.63
CA PRO A 16 0.19 -4.24 7.93
C PRO A 16 1.05 -4.98 6.88
N LYS A 17 0.83 -4.71 5.60
CA LYS A 17 1.54 -5.36 4.49
C LYS A 17 2.98 -4.85 4.36
N LEU A 18 3.19 -3.57 4.64
CA LEU A 18 4.51 -2.95 4.80
C LEU A 18 5.30 -3.62 5.93
N HIS A 19 4.68 -3.83 7.10
CA HIS A 19 5.29 -4.56 8.22
C HIS A 19 5.73 -5.98 7.79
N PHE A 20 4.85 -6.74 7.15
CA PHE A 20 5.18 -8.11 6.72
C PHE A 20 6.38 -8.14 5.76
N ARG A 21 6.46 -7.17 4.85
CA ARG A 21 7.56 -7.07 3.89
C ARG A 21 8.89 -6.73 4.57
N ILE A 22 8.88 -5.73 5.44
CA ILE A 22 10.07 -5.33 6.21
C ILE A 22 10.58 -6.48 7.08
N LYS A 23 9.66 -7.20 7.74
CA LYS A 23 10.00 -8.40 8.51
C LYS A 23 10.62 -9.49 7.64
N ARG A 24 10.08 -9.72 6.44
CA ARG A 24 10.63 -10.71 5.49
C ARG A 24 12.02 -10.33 4.97
N MET A 25 12.36 -9.05 4.95
CA MET A 25 13.72 -8.56 4.64
C MET A 25 14.71 -8.72 5.80
N GLY A 26 14.27 -9.22 6.96
CA GLY A 26 15.12 -9.48 8.12
C GLY A 26 15.21 -8.34 9.13
N TYR A 27 14.50 -7.23 8.91
CA TYR A 27 14.48 -6.11 9.85
C TYR A 27 13.41 -6.29 10.91
N TYR A 28 13.75 -5.96 12.16
CA TYR A 28 12.85 -6.09 13.29
C TYR A 28 13.08 -5.01 14.34
N TRP A 29 11.99 -4.50 14.90
CA TRP A 29 12.00 -3.65 16.09
C TRP A 29 10.61 -3.66 16.78
N PRO A 30 10.51 -3.36 18.09
CA PRO A 30 9.27 -3.58 18.86
C PRO A 30 8.06 -2.78 18.35
N THR A 31 8.27 -1.57 17.85
CA THR A 31 7.19 -0.66 17.41
C THR A 31 6.87 -0.77 15.91
N MET A 32 7.47 -1.72 15.18
CA MET A 32 7.43 -1.75 13.72
C MET A 32 6.03 -1.76 13.12
N VAL A 33 5.09 -2.45 13.75
CA VAL A 33 3.70 -2.50 13.27
C VAL A 33 3.07 -1.12 13.35
N LYS A 34 3.22 -0.44 14.49
CA LYS A 34 2.70 0.92 14.70
C LYS A 34 3.38 1.90 13.74
N ASP A 35 4.69 1.82 13.61
CA ASP A 35 5.47 2.70 12.73
C ASP A 35 5.05 2.54 11.26
N CYS A 36 4.83 1.30 10.79
CA CYS A 36 4.35 1.05 9.43
C CYS A 36 2.93 1.60 9.19
N ILE A 37 2.04 1.47 10.18
CA ILE A 37 0.68 2.02 10.11
C ILE A 37 0.72 3.55 10.08
N ASP A 38 1.46 4.16 10.99
CA ASP A 38 1.55 5.61 11.10
C ASP A 38 2.27 6.23 9.90
N TYR A 39 3.20 5.51 9.27
CA TYR A 39 3.85 5.92 8.03
C TYR A 39 2.86 5.89 6.86
N ALA A 40 2.17 4.77 6.63
CA ALA A 40 1.17 4.65 5.56
C ALA A 40 0.02 5.66 5.73
N LYS A 41 -0.41 5.95 6.96
CA LYS A 41 -1.43 6.97 7.25
C LYS A 41 -0.99 8.39 6.90
N ARG A 42 0.31 8.70 6.96
CA ARG A 42 0.87 10.03 6.64
C ARG A 42 1.18 10.20 5.15
N CYS A 43 1.16 9.12 4.36
CA CYS A 43 1.41 9.19 2.94
C CYS A 43 0.23 9.87 2.21
N GLN A 44 0.48 11.02 1.57
CA GLN A 44 -0.54 11.77 0.83
C GLN A 44 -1.14 10.97 -0.33
N ALA A 45 -0.32 10.19 -1.04
CA ALA A 45 -0.81 9.32 -2.11
C ALA A 45 -1.77 8.27 -1.53
N CYS A 46 -1.42 7.61 -0.42
CA CYS A 46 -2.35 6.68 0.23
C CYS A 46 -3.65 7.37 0.68
N GLN A 47 -3.58 8.58 1.25
CA GLN A 47 -4.75 9.34 1.68
C GLN A 47 -5.68 9.70 0.52
N PHE A 48 -5.12 10.14 -0.60
CA PHE A 48 -5.89 10.49 -1.80
C PHE A 48 -6.65 9.29 -2.37
N HIS A 49 -5.99 8.13 -2.43
CA HIS A 49 -6.57 6.93 -3.03
C HIS A 49 -7.36 6.04 -2.04
N ALA A 50 -7.33 6.35 -0.73
CA ALA A 50 -8.00 5.55 0.31
C ALA A 50 -9.51 5.44 0.11
N ASN A 51 -10.15 6.43 -0.53
CA ASN A 51 -11.59 6.39 -0.81
C ASN A 51 -11.92 5.66 -2.12
N LEU A 52 -10.95 5.48 -3.03
CA LEU A 52 -11.18 4.86 -4.33
C LEU A 52 -11.41 3.35 -4.22
N ILE A 53 -10.80 2.68 -3.22
CA ILE A 53 -11.00 1.24 -2.96
C ILE A 53 -12.44 0.88 -2.56
N HIS A 54 -13.25 1.86 -2.18
CA HIS A 54 -14.65 1.67 -1.82
C HIS A 54 -15.62 2.15 -2.91
N GLN A 55 -15.11 2.65 -4.04
CA GLN A 55 -15.95 3.04 -5.16
C GLN A 55 -16.52 1.80 -5.86
N PRO A 56 -17.76 1.89 -6.38
CA PRO A 56 -18.31 0.83 -7.22
C PRO A 56 -17.45 0.67 -8.49
N PRO A 57 -17.26 -0.56 -8.99
CA PRO A 57 -16.53 -0.78 -10.22
C PRO A 57 -17.25 -0.12 -11.39
N GLU A 58 -16.47 0.43 -12.33
CA GLU A 58 -17.02 0.97 -13.57
C GLU A 58 -17.52 -0.19 -14.47
N PRO A 59 -18.63 0.01 -15.20
CA PRO A 59 -19.10 -0.98 -16.17
C PRO A 59 -18.04 -1.25 -17.23
N LEU A 60 -17.56 -2.49 -17.31
CA LEU A 60 -16.62 -2.90 -18.36
C LEU A 60 -17.35 -3.03 -19.68
N HIS A 61 -16.78 -2.49 -20.76
CA HIS A 61 -17.26 -2.78 -22.11
C HIS A 61 -16.76 -4.17 -22.55
N PRO A 62 -17.63 -5.04 -23.09
CA PRO A 62 -17.19 -6.31 -23.62
C PRO A 62 -16.27 -6.07 -24.82
N THR A 63 -15.03 -6.54 -24.72
CA THR A 63 -14.12 -6.58 -25.86
C THR A 63 -14.55 -7.77 -26.71
N VAL A 64 -15.12 -7.51 -27.89
CA VAL A 64 -15.34 -8.56 -28.88
C VAL A 64 -13.97 -9.08 -29.31
N ALA A 65 -13.71 -10.37 -29.07
CA ALA A 65 -12.53 -11.02 -29.61
C ALA A 65 -12.67 -11.06 -31.14
N SER A 66 -11.64 -10.58 -31.85
CA SER A 66 -11.53 -10.73 -33.31
C SER A 66 -11.18 -12.16 -33.68
#